data_AF-A0A7M7LUV2-F1
#
_entry.id   AF-A0A7M7LUV2-F1
#
_cell.length_a   1.000
_cell.length_b   1.000
_cell.length_c   1.000
_cell.angle_alpha   90.00
_cell.angle_beta   90.00
_cell.angle_gamma   90.00
#
_symmetry.space_group_name_H-M   'P 1'
#
loop_
_entity.id
_entity.type
_entity.pdbx_description
1 polymer ?
#
loop_
_entity_poly.entity_id
_entity_poly.type
_entity_poly.pdbx_seq_one_letter_code
_entity_poly.pdbx_strand_id
1 'polypeptide(L)'
;MKLRLILLLLLTISASLAEDQHRQSRSQLRGNRTRRNRDKQHRLPWQSSGADADLRRASSDMSKTIGNGPTQRSPNRDHRLLSLFTLVRFENNVCVGMSGENGTCVAPAECAQRGGLSSGLCANGYGVCCIVSVSCGQTTFDNNTYFVNQNHPSTFDGTDSCQLTILKAHPDVCQFRLDFVQFNIRGPETMNNLCTYDQFIVSGGNPVSPICGNNNGNHMYIDVGTGPTNPVTLSFVTSGSGFDRSWRVRIAQVPCSSIFRAEEGCMQYFTGVSGQIKSFNYDPNVGLQLSNQDYSICIRMERNFCGIQYMICDDGATSSTNAATSIAAMQQQQQQQQQQQQQQQQLPRSSSFTLSGNTLNGQYSAMSDRSCQNDWLLIPCAANSGRLPGSQVPCVDRLCGGAFNTEASVNSTSVISTVKPFRIVFHTDGTEAPTDFGNRGFCLNYVQQPCTMKLR
;
A
#
# COMPACT_ATOMS: atom_id res chain seq x y z
N MET A 1 -8.53 -64.13 -7.61
CA MET A 1 -9.41 -63.68 -8.73
C MET A 1 -10.21 -62.42 -8.44
N LYS A 2 -10.80 -62.21 -7.24
CA LYS A 2 -11.62 -61.01 -6.95
C LYS A 2 -10.88 -59.66 -6.96
N LEU A 3 -9.59 -59.62 -6.58
CA LEU A 3 -8.83 -58.36 -6.55
C LEU A 3 -8.42 -57.83 -7.93
N ARG A 4 -8.18 -58.73 -8.91
CA ARG A 4 -7.87 -58.34 -10.30
C ARG A 4 -9.10 -57.77 -11.02
N LEU A 5 -10.30 -58.25 -10.69
CA LEU A 5 -11.54 -57.77 -11.28
C LEU A 5 -11.90 -56.35 -10.81
N ILE A 6 -11.62 -56.04 -9.54
CA ILE A 6 -11.82 -54.69 -8.97
C ILE A 6 -10.85 -53.68 -9.59
N LEU A 7 -9.59 -54.06 -9.80
CA LEU A 7 -8.60 -53.19 -10.43
C LEU A 7 -8.93 -52.88 -11.90
N LEU A 8 -9.44 -53.87 -12.65
CA LEU A 8 -9.92 -53.69 -14.02
C LEU A 8 -11.17 -52.79 -14.10
N LEU A 9 -12.09 -52.89 -13.12
CA LEU A 9 -13.26 -52.01 -13.02
C LEU A 9 -12.88 -50.56 -12.65
N LEU A 10 -11.88 -50.35 -11.80
CA LEU A 10 -11.40 -49.01 -11.45
C LEU A 10 -10.65 -48.33 -12.60
N LEU A 11 -9.93 -49.11 -13.43
CA LEU A 11 -9.24 -48.61 -14.62
C LEU A 11 -10.21 -48.25 -15.76
N THR A 12 -11.33 -48.97 -15.91
CA THR A 12 -12.34 -48.62 -16.93
C THR A 12 -13.19 -47.41 -16.54
N ILE A 13 -13.46 -47.23 -15.24
CA ILE A 13 -14.18 -46.05 -14.74
C ILE A 13 -13.32 -44.77 -14.90
N SER A 14 -12.01 -44.85 -14.66
CA SER A 14 -11.11 -43.71 -14.82
C SER A 14 -10.87 -43.32 -16.29
N ALA A 15 -10.90 -44.28 -17.23
CA ALA A 15 -10.85 -43.99 -18.67
C ALA A 15 -12.14 -43.31 -19.19
N SER A 16 -13.32 -43.71 -18.69
CA SER A 16 -14.62 -43.12 -19.04
C SER A 16 -14.75 -41.65 -18.61
N LEU A 17 -14.22 -41.30 -17.43
CA LEU A 17 -14.21 -39.93 -16.91
C LEU A 17 -13.26 -38.99 -17.67
N ALA A 18 -12.22 -39.51 -18.30
CA ALA A 18 -11.26 -38.73 -19.08
C ALA A 18 -11.80 -38.35 -20.49
N GLU A 19 -12.65 -39.19 -21.09
CA GLU A 19 -13.26 -38.91 -22.40
C GLU A 19 -14.38 -37.86 -22.34
N ASP A 20 -15.06 -37.70 -21.20
CA ASP A 20 -16.15 -36.73 -21.05
C ASP A 20 -15.65 -35.28 -20.87
N GLN A 21 -14.51 -35.09 -20.20
CA GLN A 21 -13.86 -33.78 -20.04
C GLN A 21 -13.31 -33.24 -21.37
N HIS A 22 -12.87 -34.13 -22.28
CA HIS A 22 -12.36 -33.71 -23.59
C HIS A 22 -13.47 -33.36 -24.59
N ARG A 23 -14.71 -33.82 -24.34
CA ARG A 23 -15.89 -33.57 -25.21
C ARG A 23 -16.57 -32.23 -24.89
N GLN A 24 -16.55 -31.78 -23.64
CA GLN A 24 -17.06 -30.46 -23.24
C GLN A 24 -16.18 -29.29 -23.70
N SER A 25 -14.86 -29.48 -23.84
CA SER A 25 -13.94 -28.44 -24.33
C SER A 25 -14.06 -28.15 -25.83
N ARG A 26 -14.69 -29.04 -26.63
CA ARG A 26 -14.88 -28.85 -28.08
C ARG A 26 -16.18 -28.15 -28.47
N SER A 27 -17.14 -27.97 -27.57
CA SER A 27 -18.43 -27.33 -27.88
C SER A 27 -18.43 -25.80 -27.73
N GLN A 28 -17.43 -25.19 -27.07
CA GLN A 28 -17.35 -23.73 -26.90
C GLN A 28 -16.59 -22.98 -28.01
N LEU A 29 -15.96 -23.68 -28.97
CA LEU A 29 -15.22 -23.07 -30.08
C LEU A 29 -16.01 -22.98 -31.41
N ARG A 30 -17.32 -23.27 -31.40
CA ARG A 30 -18.20 -23.16 -32.58
C ARG A 30 -19.46 -22.36 -32.24
N GLY A 31 -19.35 -21.03 -32.25
CA GLY A 31 -20.51 -20.16 -32.05
C GLY A 31 -20.23 -18.67 -32.22
N ASN A 32 -19.81 -18.23 -33.41
CA ASN A 32 -20.25 -16.95 -33.99
C ASN A 32 -19.65 -16.73 -35.38
N ARG A 33 -20.44 -17.05 -36.42
CA ARG A 33 -20.24 -16.57 -37.79
C ARG A 33 -21.62 -16.26 -38.38
N THR A 34 -21.66 -15.19 -39.18
CA THR A 34 -22.81 -14.51 -39.83
C THR A 34 -23.39 -13.37 -38.98
N ARG A 35 -23.60 -12.14 -39.48
CA ARG A 35 -23.91 -11.68 -40.85
C ARG A 35 -23.41 -10.24 -41.08
N ARG A 36 -22.70 -10.02 -42.20
CA ARG A 36 -22.53 -8.70 -42.83
C ARG A 36 -23.86 -8.29 -43.47
N ASN A 37 -24.25 -7.02 -43.33
CA ASN A 37 -24.85 -6.31 -44.45
C ASN A 37 -24.42 -4.84 -44.45
N ARG A 38 -23.96 -4.40 -45.63
CA ARG A 38 -23.70 -3.02 -46.02
C ARG A 38 -25.06 -2.33 -46.23
N ASP A 39 -25.17 -1.06 -45.87
CA ASP A 39 -25.66 -0.06 -46.81
C ASP A 39 -25.12 1.34 -46.52
N LYS A 40 -25.05 2.11 -47.61
CA LYS A 40 -24.20 3.28 -47.82
C LYS A 40 -24.88 4.60 -47.44
N GLN A 41 -24.03 5.53 -46.98
CA GLN A 41 -23.94 6.96 -47.29
C GLN A 41 -25.21 7.84 -47.32
N HIS A 42 -25.20 8.94 -46.55
CA HIS A 42 -25.21 10.30 -47.12
C HIS A 42 -24.76 11.39 -46.10
N ARG A 43 -23.64 12.06 -46.46
CA ARG A 43 -23.20 13.49 -46.30
C ARG A 43 -23.52 14.33 -45.03
N LEU A 44 -22.43 14.66 -44.27
CA LEU A 44 -21.79 15.99 -43.99
C LEU A 44 -22.65 17.23 -43.57
N PRO A 45 -22.03 18.33 -43.05
CA PRO A 45 -21.06 18.47 -41.93
C PRO A 45 -21.37 19.72 -41.06
N TRP A 46 -20.77 19.90 -39.87
CA TRP A 46 -20.40 21.24 -39.37
C TRP A 46 -19.14 21.18 -38.50
N GLN A 47 -18.21 22.08 -38.84
CA GLN A 47 -16.91 22.35 -38.24
C GLN A 47 -16.97 23.55 -37.27
N SER A 48 -15.81 23.84 -36.67
CA SER A 48 -15.32 25.07 -36.01
C SER A 48 -15.56 25.09 -34.49
N SER A 49 -14.57 25.09 -33.59
CA SER A 49 -13.24 25.73 -33.39
C SER A 49 -13.34 26.81 -32.31
N GLY A 50 -12.33 26.88 -31.44
CA GLY A 50 -12.37 27.61 -30.16
C GLY A 50 -12.18 29.12 -30.24
N ALA A 51 -12.23 29.78 -29.09
CA ALA A 51 -11.32 30.87 -28.67
C ALA A 51 -11.69 31.43 -27.27
N ASP A 52 -10.66 32.04 -26.68
CA ASP A 52 -10.45 32.61 -25.34
C ASP A 52 -11.26 33.86 -24.91
N ALA A 53 -11.05 34.19 -23.62
CA ALA A 53 -11.12 35.51 -22.96
C ALA A 53 -12.54 36.09 -22.72
N ASP A 54 -12.84 36.89 -21.68
CA ASP A 54 -11.99 37.82 -20.95
C ASP A 54 -12.62 38.26 -19.58
N LEU A 55 -11.77 38.81 -18.72
CA LEU A 55 -12.05 39.41 -17.40
C LEU A 55 -12.68 40.82 -17.49
N ARG A 56 -13.44 41.21 -16.44
CA ARG A 56 -13.50 42.54 -15.75
C ARG A 56 -14.84 42.64 -14.98
N ARG A 57 -14.87 42.59 -13.64
CA ARG A 57 -14.59 43.64 -12.64
C ARG A 57 -15.50 44.86 -12.76
N ALA A 58 -16.48 44.96 -11.85
CA ALA A 58 -16.93 46.23 -11.26
C ALA A 58 -17.55 45.96 -9.88
N SER A 59 -16.90 46.51 -8.85
CA SER A 59 -17.41 46.71 -7.50
C SER A 59 -17.68 48.20 -7.36
N SER A 60 -18.78 48.58 -6.69
CA SER A 60 -18.84 49.83 -5.92
C SER A 60 -20.06 49.83 -4.98
N ASP A 61 -19.74 49.97 -3.70
CA ASP A 61 -20.59 50.27 -2.55
C ASP A 61 -21.52 51.49 -2.72
N MET A 62 -22.62 51.49 -1.96
CA MET A 62 -23.06 52.68 -1.19
C MET A 62 -24.01 52.27 -0.05
N SER A 63 -23.72 52.74 1.16
CA SER A 63 -24.48 52.52 2.41
C SER A 63 -25.05 53.85 2.94
N LYS A 64 -26.28 53.80 3.52
CA LYS A 64 -26.82 54.59 4.68
C LYS A 64 -27.06 56.13 4.46
N THR A 65 -28.06 56.86 4.99
CA THR A 65 -28.98 56.74 6.17
C THR A 65 -30.12 57.82 6.15
N ILE A 66 -31.32 57.46 6.66
CA ILE A 66 -32.36 58.18 7.50
C ILE A 66 -32.94 59.59 7.16
N GLY A 67 -34.30 59.71 7.17
CA GLY A 67 -35.03 60.87 7.75
C GLY A 67 -36.48 61.24 7.30
N ASN A 68 -37.48 60.87 8.12
CA ASN A 68 -38.82 61.51 8.42
C ASN A 68 -40.09 61.43 7.51
N GLY A 69 -41.20 60.97 8.13
CA GLY A 69 -42.55 61.61 8.08
C GLY A 69 -43.73 60.84 7.44
N PRO A 70 -44.99 60.93 7.93
CA PRO A 70 -45.89 59.76 8.09
C PRO A 70 -47.25 59.80 7.36
N THR A 71 -47.88 58.64 7.09
CA THR A 71 -49.36 58.47 7.09
C THR A 71 -49.87 57.01 6.99
N GLN A 72 -50.74 56.65 7.94
CA GLN A 72 -51.97 55.82 7.88
C GLN A 72 -51.98 54.27 7.73
N ARG A 73 -53.01 53.71 8.37
CA ARG A 73 -53.31 52.32 8.78
C ARG A 73 -53.81 51.42 7.63
N SER A 74 -53.43 50.15 7.62
CA SER A 74 -54.32 48.99 7.89
C SER A 74 -53.55 47.66 7.82
N PRO A 75 -54.01 46.59 8.51
CA PRO A 75 -53.25 45.36 8.70
C PRO A 75 -53.49 44.39 7.54
N ASN A 76 -52.43 43.92 6.91
CA ASN A 76 -52.53 42.72 6.09
C ASN A 76 -51.46 41.72 6.54
N ARG A 77 -51.94 40.57 7.03
CA ARG A 77 -51.13 39.39 7.29
C ARG A 77 -50.54 38.93 5.97
N ASP A 78 -49.28 39.23 5.71
CA ASP A 78 -48.50 38.44 4.76
C ASP A 78 -47.67 37.42 5.55
N HIS A 79 -48.27 36.24 5.73
CA HIS A 79 -47.51 35.01 5.87
C HIS A 79 -46.72 34.82 4.57
N ARG A 80 -45.45 35.27 4.55
CA ARG A 80 -44.45 34.75 3.63
C ARG A 80 -43.28 34.16 4.40
N LEU A 81 -43.65 33.16 5.18
CA LEU A 81 -42.77 32.08 5.62
C LEU A 81 -42.57 31.14 4.43
N LEU A 82 -41.56 31.41 3.61
CA LEU A 82 -40.84 30.36 2.91
C LEU A 82 -39.37 30.62 3.17
N SER A 83 -38.90 30.07 4.30
CA SER A 83 -37.48 29.85 4.52
C SER A 83 -36.98 29.07 3.32
N LEU A 84 -36.27 29.78 2.44
CA LEU A 84 -35.54 29.20 1.34
C LEU A 84 -34.57 28.18 1.93
N PHE A 85 -34.94 26.90 1.90
CA PHE A 85 -33.99 25.82 2.09
C PHE A 85 -33.07 25.82 0.88
N THR A 86 -32.03 26.66 0.91
CA THR A 86 -30.92 26.57 -0.04
C THR A 86 -30.18 25.28 0.27
N LEU A 87 -30.51 24.22 -0.46
CA LEU A 87 -29.77 22.96 -0.42
C LEU A 87 -28.39 23.21 -1.05
N VAL A 88 -27.41 23.51 -0.22
CA VAL A 88 -26.02 23.64 -0.64
C VAL A 88 -25.49 22.24 -0.92
N ARG A 89 -25.20 21.96 -2.20
CA ARG A 89 -24.52 20.73 -2.63
C ARG A 89 -23.06 21.07 -2.88
N PHE A 90 -22.17 20.27 -2.33
CA PHE A 90 -20.73 20.35 -2.54
C PHE A 90 -20.19 18.94 -2.80
N GLU A 91 -18.99 18.86 -3.38
CA GLU A 91 -18.33 17.60 -3.66
C GLU A 91 -17.75 17.00 -2.37
N ASN A 92 -17.90 15.68 -2.22
CA ASN A 92 -17.47 14.92 -1.05
C ASN A 92 -15.96 14.64 -1.11
N ASN A 93 -15.16 15.70 -0.92
CA ASN A 93 -13.71 15.63 -0.94
C ASN A 93 -13.13 15.18 0.41
N VAL A 94 -11.89 14.67 0.39
CA VAL A 94 -11.15 14.37 1.62
C VAL A 94 -10.90 15.65 2.41
N CYS A 95 -11.08 15.59 3.72
CA CYS A 95 -10.80 16.67 4.66
C CYS A 95 -9.94 16.13 5.82
N VAL A 96 -9.30 17.01 6.57
CA VAL A 96 -8.52 16.65 7.75
C VAL A 96 -9.29 17.08 8.99
N GLY A 97 -9.52 16.13 9.88
CA GLY A 97 -10.19 16.34 11.16
C GLY A 97 -9.34 17.13 12.15
N MET A 98 -9.95 17.58 13.24
CA MET A 98 -9.26 18.39 14.26
C MET A 98 -8.09 17.65 14.93
N SER A 99 -8.14 16.32 14.98
CA SER A 99 -7.07 15.47 15.53
C SER A 99 -6.16 14.88 14.44
N GLY A 100 -6.23 15.39 13.20
CA GLY A 100 -5.34 15.04 12.09
C GLY A 100 -5.81 13.88 11.21
N GLU A 101 -6.99 13.32 11.45
CA GLU A 101 -7.45 12.14 10.71
C GLU A 101 -8.16 12.53 9.41
N ASN A 102 -8.03 11.68 8.39
CA ASN A 102 -8.66 11.97 7.11
C ASN A 102 -10.13 11.54 7.12
N GLY A 103 -11.03 12.51 6.95
CA GLY A 103 -12.46 12.28 6.80
C GLY A 103 -12.95 12.55 5.39
N THR A 104 -14.27 12.46 5.24
CA THR A 104 -14.97 12.90 4.04
C THR A 104 -15.80 14.14 4.39
N CYS A 105 -15.65 15.20 3.61
CA CYS A 105 -16.43 16.42 3.78
C CYS A 105 -17.87 16.16 3.34
N VAL A 106 -18.82 16.21 4.27
CA VAL A 106 -20.25 15.93 4.02
C VAL A 106 -21.15 16.86 4.84
N ALA A 107 -22.45 16.86 4.57
CA ALA A 107 -23.39 17.60 5.39
C ALA A 107 -23.46 17.02 6.83
N PRO A 108 -23.72 17.83 7.87
CA PRO A 108 -23.78 17.34 9.26
C PRO A 108 -24.80 16.21 9.46
N ALA A 109 -25.99 16.34 8.86
CA ALA A 109 -27.03 15.31 8.92
C ALA A 109 -26.61 14.01 8.22
N GLU A 110 -25.89 14.12 7.11
CA GLU A 110 -25.35 12.96 6.39
C GLU A 110 -24.25 12.26 7.19
N CYS A 111 -23.39 13.01 7.89
CA CYS A 111 -22.39 12.42 8.78
C CYS A 111 -23.04 11.60 9.91
N ALA A 112 -24.08 12.16 10.53
CA ALA A 112 -24.84 11.47 11.57
C ALA A 112 -25.54 10.20 11.03
N GLN A 113 -26.08 10.25 9.82
CA GLN A 113 -26.73 9.09 9.17
C GLN A 113 -25.73 7.95 8.88
N ARG A 114 -24.48 8.29 8.55
CA ARG A 114 -23.39 7.32 8.36
C ARG A 114 -22.82 6.79 9.69
N GLY A 115 -23.33 7.26 10.83
CA GLY A 115 -22.77 6.94 12.16
C GLY A 115 -21.36 7.51 12.38
N GLY A 116 -20.96 8.52 11.60
CA GLY A 116 -19.64 9.12 11.69
C GLY A 116 -19.54 10.23 12.73
N LEU A 117 -18.31 10.53 13.12
CA LEU A 117 -17.97 11.63 14.03
C LEU A 117 -17.68 12.91 13.23
N SER A 118 -18.31 14.02 13.61
CA SER A 118 -17.99 15.35 13.05
C SER A 118 -16.72 15.89 13.69
N SER A 119 -15.65 16.04 12.91
CA SER A 119 -14.33 16.48 13.36
C SER A 119 -13.90 17.77 12.64
N GLY A 120 -14.51 18.90 12.98
CA GLY A 120 -14.22 20.20 12.35
C GLY A 120 -15.07 20.47 11.10
N LEU A 121 -14.88 21.66 10.53
CA LEU A 121 -15.67 22.19 9.41
C LEU A 121 -14.91 22.10 8.09
N CYS A 122 -15.65 21.95 6.99
CA CYS A 122 -15.12 21.92 5.62
C CYS A 122 -16.10 22.63 4.66
N ALA A 123 -15.76 22.70 3.37
CA ALA A 123 -16.57 23.36 2.34
C ALA A 123 -17.02 24.78 2.76
N ASN A 124 -16.10 25.64 3.21
CA ASN A 124 -16.37 26.99 3.70
C ASN A 124 -17.41 27.08 4.84
N GLY A 125 -17.53 26.02 5.64
CA GLY A 125 -18.44 25.95 6.79
C GLY A 125 -19.81 25.35 6.47
N TYR A 126 -20.08 24.97 5.22
CA TYR A 126 -21.33 24.27 4.87
C TYR A 126 -21.30 22.77 5.20
N GLY A 127 -20.10 22.19 5.37
CA GLY A 127 -19.91 20.77 5.68
C GLY A 127 -19.12 20.55 6.97
N VAL A 128 -19.15 19.31 7.43
CA VAL A 128 -18.30 18.80 8.52
C VAL A 128 -17.33 17.77 7.97
N CYS A 129 -16.15 17.67 8.58
CA CYS A 129 -15.25 16.58 8.27
C CYS A 129 -15.70 15.30 8.99
N CYS A 130 -16.32 14.39 8.26
CA CYS A 130 -16.92 13.20 8.84
C CYS A 130 -15.93 12.03 8.88
N ILE A 131 -15.68 11.52 10.08
CA ILE A 131 -14.84 10.35 10.32
C ILE A 131 -15.75 9.14 10.57
N VAL A 132 -15.78 8.20 9.63
CA VAL A 132 -16.56 6.96 9.77
C VAL A 132 -15.64 5.85 10.25
N SER A 133 -16.00 5.21 11.36
CA SER A 133 -15.29 4.06 11.90
C SER A 133 -16.24 2.88 12.04
N VAL A 134 -15.77 1.70 11.67
CA VAL A 134 -16.51 0.43 11.75
C VAL A 134 -15.63 -0.63 12.43
N SER A 135 -16.28 -1.61 13.03
CA SER A 135 -15.60 -2.72 13.73
C SER A 135 -16.15 -4.08 13.27
N CYS A 136 -15.79 -5.13 14.01
CA CYS A 136 -16.02 -6.52 13.65
C CYS A 136 -17.50 -6.82 13.36
N GLY A 137 -17.73 -7.66 12.36
CA GLY A 137 -19.05 -8.11 11.92
C GLY A 137 -19.82 -7.10 11.07
N GLN A 138 -19.32 -5.87 10.92
CA GLN A 138 -20.00 -4.84 10.14
C GLN A 138 -19.70 -4.98 8.64
N THR A 139 -20.46 -4.22 7.85
CA THR A 139 -20.25 -4.04 6.41
C THR A 139 -20.16 -2.55 6.13
N THR A 140 -19.22 -2.13 5.28
CA THR A 140 -19.10 -0.74 4.82
C THR A 140 -19.09 -0.66 3.30
N PHE A 141 -19.71 0.39 2.77
CA PHE A 141 -19.54 0.83 1.39
C PHE A 141 -19.03 2.28 1.33
N ASP A 142 -18.82 2.92 2.47
CA ASP A 142 -18.39 4.32 2.55
C ASP A 142 -16.90 4.44 2.25
N ASN A 143 -16.54 5.43 1.43
CA ASN A 143 -15.15 5.76 1.16
C ASN A 143 -14.51 6.44 2.38
N ASN A 144 -13.21 6.21 2.62
CA ASN A 144 -12.46 6.69 3.77
C ASN A 144 -12.98 6.18 5.13
N THR A 145 -13.45 4.93 5.18
CA THR A 145 -13.86 4.29 6.43
C THR A 145 -12.63 3.77 7.20
N TYR A 146 -12.64 3.88 8.53
CA TYR A 146 -11.64 3.27 9.41
C TYR A 146 -12.13 1.93 9.96
N PHE A 147 -11.40 0.85 9.72
CA PHE A 147 -11.61 -0.43 10.39
C PHE A 147 -10.79 -0.50 11.68
N VAL A 148 -11.47 -0.61 12.81
CA VAL A 148 -10.85 -0.55 14.14
C VAL A 148 -11.17 -1.80 14.98
N ASN A 149 -10.31 -2.09 15.94
CA ASN A 149 -10.57 -3.14 16.94
C ASN A 149 -11.80 -2.81 17.79
N GLN A 150 -12.46 -3.83 18.35
CA GLN A 150 -13.75 -3.68 19.06
C GLN A 150 -13.72 -2.62 20.18
N ASN A 151 -12.59 -2.52 20.88
CA ASN A 151 -12.42 -1.62 22.03
C ASN A 151 -11.65 -0.34 21.68
N HIS A 152 -11.51 0.00 20.40
CA HIS A 152 -10.77 1.20 19.97
C HIS A 152 -11.27 2.46 20.69
N PRO A 153 -10.39 3.32 21.22
CA PRO A 153 -8.93 3.37 21.02
C PRO A 153 -8.09 2.49 21.94
N SER A 154 -8.70 1.74 22.86
CA SER A 154 -7.99 0.81 23.76
C SER A 154 -7.49 -0.43 23.01
N THR A 155 -6.53 -1.14 23.62
CA THR A 155 -5.99 -2.40 23.09
C THR A 155 -6.97 -3.56 23.28
N PHE A 156 -6.66 -4.68 22.61
CA PHE A 156 -7.41 -5.93 22.67
C PHE A 156 -6.45 -7.11 22.89
N ASP A 157 -6.72 -7.95 23.88
CA ASP A 157 -5.89 -9.13 24.22
C ASP A 157 -6.67 -10.46 24.17
N GLY A 158 -7.76 -10.49 23.41
CA GLY A 158 -8.57 -11.70 23.26
C GLY A 158 -8.13 -12.60 22.11
N THR A 159 -8.76 -13.78 22.05
CA THR A 159 -8.79 -14.64 20.86
C THR A 159 -10.10 -14.38 20.13
N ASP A 160 -10.02 -13.90 18.90
CA ASP A 160 -11.21 -13.55 18.10
C ASP A 160 -10.90 -13.59 16.59
N SER A 161 -11.96 -13.73 15.79
CA SER A 161 -11.96 -13.53 14.34
C SER A 161 -12.75 -12.27 14.01
N CYS A 162 -12.07 -11.13 14.05
CA CYS A 162 -12.66 -9.84 13.73
C CYS A 162 -12.69 -9.60 12.22
N GLN A 163 -13.87 -9.66 11.61
CA GLN A 163 -14.03 -9.52 10.17
C GLN A 163 -14.78 -8.25 9.79
N LEU A 164 -14.40 -7.60 8.70
CA LEU A 164 -15.12 -6.51 8.07
C LEU A 164 -15.39 -6.83 6.60
N THR A 165 -16.64 -6.68 6.17
CA THR A 165 -17.01 -6.80 4.76
C THR A 165 -17.01 -5.42 4.09
N ILE A 166 -16.35 -5.31 2.94
CA ILE A 166 -16.24 -4.08 2.15
C ILE A 166 -16.98 -4.29 0.84
N LEU A 167 -17.90 -3.38 0.56
CA LEU A 167 -18.62 -3.27 -0.70
C LEU A 167 -18.09 -2.06 -1.47
N LYS A 168 -18.10 -2.16 -2.80
CA LYS A 168 -17.81 -1.00 -3.66
C LYS A 168 -18.89 0.05 -3.49
N ALA A 169 -18.48 1.30 -3.27
CA ALA A 169 -19.36 2.47 -3.32
C ALA A 169 -19.93 2.67 -4.73
N HIS A 170 -19.20 2.27 -5.76
CA HIS A 170 -19.55 2.45 -7.16
C HIS A 170 -18.93 1.36 -8.06
N PRO A 171 -19.57 0.93 -9.16
CA PRO A 171 -19.01 -0.08 -10.08
C PRO A 171 -17.68 0.29 -10.74
N ASP A 172 -17.33 1.59 -10.77
CA ASP A 172 -16.05 2.11 -11.27
C ASP A 172 -14.93 2.05 -10.21
N VAL A 173 -15.16 1.48 -9.03
CA VAL A 173 -14.07 1.20 -8.08
C VAL A 173 -13.33 -0.06 -8.52
N CYS A 174 -12.04 0.08 -8.79
CA CYS A 174 -11.17 -1.02 -9.20
C CYS A 174 -10.24 -1.51 -8.10
N GLN A 175 -9.96 -0.67 -7.09
CA GLN A 175 -9.00 -0.97 -6.05
C GLN A 175 -9.48 -0.47 -4.69
N PHE A 176 -9.11 -1.20 -3.63
CA PHE A 176 -9.09 -0.66 -2.28
C PHE A 176 -7.65 -0.40 -1.87
N ARG A 177 -7.38 0.80 -1.36
CA ARG A 177 -6.13 1.13 -0.69
C ARG A 177 -6.37 1.05 0.82
N LEU A 178 -5.61 0.21 1.48
CA LEU A 178 -5.59 0.03 2.91
C LEU A 178 -4.37 0.77 3.46
N ASP A 179 -4.57 1.84 4.22
CA ASP A 179 -3.49 2.51 4.95
C ASP A 179 -3.49 2.05 6.41
N PHE A 180 -2.37 1.49 6.87
CA PHE A 180 -2.21 0.98 8.23
C PHE A 180 -1.81 2.11 9.18
N VAL A 181 -2.78 2.95 9.55
CA VAL A 181 -2.57 4.06 10.50
C VAL A 181 -2.10 3.51 11.86
N GLN A 182 -2.71 2.40 12.29
CA GLN A 182 -2.24 1.60 13.39
C GLN A 182 -2.44 0.12 13.03
N PHE A 183 -1.43 -0.70 13.25
CA PHE A 183 -1.41 -2.12 13.01
C PHE A 183 -0.30 -2.72 13.87
N ASN A 184 -0.70 -3.23 15.03
CA ASN A 184 0.18 -3.99 15.92
C ASN A 184 -0.59 -5.21 16.42
N ILE A 185 -0.26 -6.37 15.86
CA ILE A 185 -0.72 -7.68 16.32
C ILE A 185 0.50 -8.53 16.64
N ARG A 186 0.32 -9.70 17.27
CA ARG A 186 1.44 -10.57 17.61
C ARG A 186 2.23 -10.93 16.35
N GLY A 187 3.56 -10.87 16.45
CA GLY A 187 4.47 -11.23 15.36
C GLY A 187 4.42 -12.73 15.02
N PRO A 188 5.22 -13.14 14.03
CA PRO A 188 5.33 -14.54 13.66
C PRO A 188 5.99 -15.37 14.78
N GLU A 189 5.90 -16.69 14.66
CA GLU A 189 6.70 -17.60 15.48
C GLU A 189 8.20 -17.53 15.10
N THR A 190 9.09 -17.94 15.99
CA THR A 190 10.53 -17.63 15.88
C THR A 190 11.36 -18.67 15.13
N MET A 191 10.78 -19.81 14.74
CA MET A 191 11.49 -20.91 14.09
C MET A 191 11.47 -20.78 12.57
N ASN A 192 10.32 -20.48 11.97
CA ASN A 192 10.13 -20.35 10.52
C ASN A 192 9.42 -19.05 10.14
N ASN A 193 9.41 -18.04 11.04
CA ASN A 193 8.78 -16.74 10.83
C ASN A 193 7.34 -16.79 10.25
N LEU A 194 6.57 -17.82 10.59
CA LEU A 194 5.18 -17.97 10.16
C LEU A 194 4.23 -17.21 11.08
N CYS A 195 3.28 -16.47 10.50
CA CYS A 195 2.19 -15.84 11.24
C CYS A 195 1.20 -16.88 11.75
N THR A 196 1.55 -17.61 12.82
CA THR A 196 0.73 -18.71 13.38
C THR A 196 -0.17 -18.25 14.53
N TYR A 197 0.25 -17.23 15.29
CA TYR A 197 -0.52 -16.72 16.41
C TYR A 197 -1.62 -15.76 15.98
N ASP A 198 -1.23 -14.67 15.32
CA ASP A 198 -2.15 -13.68 14.80
C ASP A 198 -1.93 -13.52 13.29
N GLN A 199 -3.00 -13.23 12.56
CA GLN A 199 -2.99 -13.07 11.11
C GLN A 199 -3.94 -11.94 10.70
N PHE A 200 -3.48 -11.09 9.79
CA PHE A 200 -4.35 -10.27 8.97
C PHE A 200 -4.49 -10.91 7.60
N ILE A 201 -5.73 -11.16 7.18
CA ILE A 201 -6.08 -11.87 5.97
C ILE A 201 -7.02 -10.99 5.15
N VAL A 202 -6.76 -10.94 3.84
CA VAL A 202 -7.65 -10.30 2.87
C VAL A 202 -8.20 -11.37 1.93
N SER A 203 -9.52 -11.38 1.74
CA SER A 203 -10.21 -12.28 0.80
C SER A 203 -11.16 -11.51 -0.11
N GLY A 204 -11.53 -12.09 -1.26
CA GLY A 204 -12.43 -11.47 -2.23
C GLY A 204 -11.79 -10.52 -3.25
N GLY A 205 -10.45 -10.35 -3.19
CA GLY A 205 -9.65 -9.61 -4.18
C GLY A 205 -8.54 -10.47 -4.80
N ASN A 206 -7.44 -9.85 -5.22
CA ASN A 206 -6.21 -10.57 -5.59
C ASN A 206 -5.67 -11.38 -4.39
N PRO A 207 -4.97 -12.51 -4.64
CA PRO A 207 -4.33 -13.27 -3.57
C PRO A 207 -3.36 -12.39 -2.77
N VAL A 208 -3.48 -12.45 -1.44
CA VAL A 208 -2.65 -11.72 -0.48
C VAL A 208 -2.17 -12.72 0.56
N SER A 209 -0.85 -12.86 0.73
CA SER A 209 -0.29 -13.65 1.83
C SER A 209 -0.68 -13.02 3.18
N PRO A 210 -1.06 -13.81 4.19
CA PRO A 210 -1.31 -13.28 5.52
C PRO A 210 -0.10 -12.55 6.08
N ILE A 211 -0.33 -11.44 6.78
CA ILE A 211 0.71 -10.67 7.47
C ILE A 211 0.42 -10.56 8.96
N CYS A 212 1.45 -10.34 9.75
CA CYS A 212 1.35 -10.17 11.20
C CYS A 212 2.42 -9.21 11.74
N GLY A 213 2.45 -9.04 13.07
CA GLY A 213 3.38 -8.14 13.73
C GLY A 213 3.04 -6.66 13.58
N ASN A 214 4.07 -5.81 13.49
CA ASN A 214 3.92 -4.36 13.40
C ASN A 214 4.03 -3.88 11.96
N ASN A 215 2.97 -3.23 11.47
CA ASN A 215 2.90 -2.70 10.11
C ASN A 215 2.46 -1.23 10.09
N ASN A 216 2.67 -0.50 11.18
CA ASN A 216 2.35 0.93 11.26
C ASN A 216 2.98 1.72 10.11
N GLY A 217 2.18 2.55 9.45
CA GLY A 217 2.61 3.42 8.36
C GLY A 217 2.80 2.72 7.01
N ASN A 218 2.66 1.39 6.95
CA ASN A 218 2.62 0.66 5.67
C ASN A 218 1.23 0.79 5.03
N HIS A 219 1.13 0.31 3.79
CA HIS A 219 -0.13 0.27 3.05
C HIS A 219 -0.19 -0.95 2.14
N MET A 220 -1.38 -1.21 1.63
CA MET A 220 -1.71 -2.34 0.77
C MET A 220 -2.75 -1.92 -0.27
N TYR A 221 -2.58 -2.40 -1.51
CA TYR A 221 -3.55 -2.25 -2.59
C TYR A 221 -4.19 -3.60 -2.90
N ILE A 222 -5.52 -3.61 -2.93
CA ILE A 222 -6.34 -4.78 -3.25
C ILE A 222 -7.08 -4.53 -4.55
N ASP A 223 -6.76 -5.32 -5.58
CA ASP A 223 -7.43 -5.32 -6.87
C ASP A 223 -8.78 -6.04 -6.78
N VAL A 224 -9.84 -5.34 -7.21
CA VAL A 224 -11.23 -5.85 -7.18
C VAL A 224 -11.91 -5.75 -8.54
N GLY A 225 -11.16 -5.50 -9.62
CA GLY A 225 -11.67 -5.47 -11.00
C GLY A 225 -12.76 -4.42 -11.27
N THR A 226 -13.29 -4.41 -12.50
CA THR A 226 -14.41 -3.51 -12.89
C THR A 226 -15.77 -4.16 -12.68
N GLY A 227 -16.79 -3.36 -12.37
CA GLY A 227 -18.17 -3.84 -12.24
C GLY A 227 -18.47 -4.44 -10.86
N PRO A 228 -19.65 -5.08 -10.69
CA PRO A 228 -19.99 -5.77 -9.46
C PRO A 228 -19.09 -6.98 -9.29
N THR A 229 -18.43 -7.07 -8.15
CA THR A 229 -17.58 -8.20 -7.77
C THR A 229 -17.98 -8.73 -6.41
N ASN A 230 -17.43 -9.89 -6.05
CA ASN A 230 -17.58 -10.39 -4.69
C ASN A 230 -17.08 -9.34 -3.69
N PRO A 231 -17.73 -9.20 -2.53
CA PRO A 231 -17.25 -8.35 -1.44
C PRO A 231 -15.83 -8.73 -1.04
N VAL A 232 -15.04 -7.73 -0.65
CA VAL A 232 -13.74 -7.97 -0.02
C VAL A 232 -13.94 -8.11 1.48
N THR A 233 -13.32 -9.10 2.11
CA THR A 233 -13.34 -9.25 3.57
C THR A 233 -11.95 -9.04 4.13
N LEU A 234 -11.83 -8.16 5.12
CA LEU A 234 -10.63 -7.98 5.93
C LEU A 234 -10.83 -8.73 7.24
N SER A 235 -9.89 -9.59 7.61
CA SER A 235 -10.00 -10.43 8.80
C SER A 235 -8.75 -10.31 9.67
N PHE A 236 -8.91 -9.88 10.91
CA PHE A 236 -7.92 -10.07 11.97
C PHE A 236 -8.28 -11.33 12.74
N VAL A 237 -7.48 -12.37 12.59
CA VAL A 237 -7.57 -13.62 13.36
C VAL A 237 -6.50 -13.57 14.43
N THR A 238 -6.89 -13.71 15.69
CA THR A 238 -6.02 -13.52 16.85
C THR A 238 -6.09 -14.72 17.77
N SER A 239 -4.99 -15.10 18.41
CA SER A 239 -4.96 -16.25 19.33
C SER A 239 -4.14 -16.05 20.60
N GLY A 240 -4.62 -16.65 21.69
CA GLY A 240 -4.03 -16.52 23.03
C GLY A 240 -4.15 -15.12 23.64
N SER A 241 -3.69 -14.99 24.88
CA SER A 241 -3.62 -13.73 25.63
C SER A 241 -2.15 -13.33 25.89
N GLY A 242 -1.93 -12.19 26.54
CA GLY A 242 -0.61 -11.64 26.86
C GLY A 242 0.02 -10.79 25.75
N PHE A 243 -0.77 -10.31 24.78
CA PHE A 243 -0.30 -9.34 23.78
C PHE A 243 -1.38 -8.30 23.49
N ASP A 244 -1.05 -7.03 23.77
CA ASP A 244 -1.92 -5.89 23.50
C ASP A 244 -1.98 -5.56 22.00
N ARG A 245 -3.08 -5.97 21.36
CA ARG A 245 -3.33 -5.75 19.93
C ARG A 245 -4.05 -4.45 19.72
N SER A 246 -3.72 -3.77 18.62
CA SER A 246 -4.44 -2.59 18.20
C SER A 246 -4.34 -2.41 16.69
N TRP A 247 -5.47 -2.06 16.06
CA TRP A 247 -5.49 -1.75 14.64
C TRP A 247 -6.48 -0.62 14.34
N ARG A 248 -6.10 0.19 13.36
CA ARG A 248 -6.86 1.24 12.73
C ARG A 248 -6.42 1.29 11.27
N VAL A 249 -7.19 0.65 10.40
CA VAL A 249 -6.91 0.58 8.96
C VAL A 249 -7.85 1.52 8.23
N ARG A 250 -7.31 2.53 7.52
CA ARG A 250 -8.13 3.40 6.68
C ARG A 250 -8.33 2.73 5.31
N ILE A 251 -9.58 2.64 4.88
CA ILE A 251 -9.98 2.04 3.62
C ILE A 251 -10.38 3.16 2.67
N ALA A 252 -9.57 3.36 1.63
CA ALA A 252 -9.87 4.25 0.53
C ALA A 252 -10.25 3.46 -0.72
N GLN A 253 -11.35 3.84 -1.37
CA GLN A 253 -11.82 3.24 -2.61
C GLN A 253 -11.27 4.04 -3.80
N VAL A 254 -10.57 3.36 -4.70
CA VAL A 254 -9.85 3.96 -5.81
C VAL A 254 -10.58 3.67 -7.12
N PRO A 255 -11.11 4.71 -7.79
CA PRO A 255 -11.74 4.56 -9.10
C PRO A 255 -10.77 4.07 -10.18
N CYS A 256 -11.27 3.33 -11.16
CA CYS A 256 -10.47 2.75 -12.25
C CYS A 256 -9.77 3.82 -13.10
N SER A 257 -10.42 4.98 -13.27
CA SER A 257 -9.92 6.12 -14.04
C SER A 257 -8.93 7.00 -13.27
N SER A 258 -8.67 6.70 -12.00
CA SER A 258 -7.82 7.53 -11.15
C SER A 258 -6.34 7.47 -11.54
N ILE A 259 -5.67 8.63 -11.52
CA ILE A 259 -4.22 8.74 -11.71
C ILE A 259 -3.39 8.16 -10.54
N PHE A 260 -4.01 7.96 -9.38
CA PHE A 260 -3.37 7.39 -8.19
C PHE A 260 -3.74 5.92 -7.98
N ARG A 261 -4.37 5.29 -8.98
CA ARG A 261 -4.55 3.84 -9.06
C ARG A 261 -3.20 3.17 -9.19
N ALA A 262 -2.95 2.16 -8.36
CA ALA A 262 -1.77 1.33 -8.50
C ALA A 262 -1.86 0.53 -9.80
N GLU A 263 -0.72 0.18 -10.38
CA GLU A 263 -0.69 -0.79 -11.48
C GLU A 263 -1.19 -2.16 -10.98
N GLU A 264 -1.75 -2.95 -11.90
CA GLU A 264 -2.27 -4.28 -11.57
C GLU A 264 -1.16 -5.18 -10.99
N GLY A 265 -1.51 -5.92 -9.93
CA GLY A 265 -0.59 -6.83 -9.24
C GLY A 265 0.43 -6.14 -8.32
N CYS A 266 0.32 -4.83 -8.09
CA CYS A 266 1.16 -4.12 -7.11
C CYS A 266 0.50 -4.15 -5.74
N MET A 267 1.11 -4.84 -4.78
CA MET A 267 0.63 -4.87 -3.40
C MET A 267 0.95 -3.57 -2.66
N GLN A 268 2.16 -3.05 -2.87
CA GLN A 268 2.55 -1.72 -2.41
C GLN A 268 2.79 -0.83 -3.64
N TYR A 269 2.26 0.38 -3.59
CA TYR A 269 2.44 1.37 -4.66
C TYR A 269 2.94 2.69 -4.09
N PHE A 270 4.04 3.17 -4.64
CA PHE A 270 4.69 4.42 -4.24
C PHE A 270 4.70 5.41 -5.39
N THR A 271 4.70 6.69 -5.06
CA THR A 271 4.72 7.79 -6.04
C THR A 271 5.75 8.83 -5.62
N GLY A 272 6.16 9.68 -6.57
CA GLY A 272 7.16 10.70 -6.34
C GLY A 272 8.55 10.27 -6.77
N VAL A 273 9.45 11.25 -6.84
CA VAL A 273 10.83 11.05 -7.29
C VAL A 273 11.69 10.32 -6.26
N SER A 274 11.26 10.26 -5.00
CA SER A 274 11.94 9.55 -3.93
C SER A 274 10.96 9.10 -2.86
N GLY A 275 11.31 8.07 -2.12
CA GLY A 275 10.53 7.57 -0.99
C GLY A 275 11.21 6.42 -0.27
N GLN A 276 10.50 5.85 0.69
CA GLN A 276 10.97 4.73 1.50
C GLN A 276 10.04 3.53 1.31
N ILE A 277 10.61 2.35 1.21
CA ILE A 277 9.95 1.07 1.02
C ILE A 277 10.36 0.17 2.17
N LYS A 278 9.39 -0.54 2.77
CA LYS A 278 9.63 -1.53 3.82
C LYS A 278 8.89 -2.81 3.50
N SER A 279 9.51 -3.95 3.78
CA SER A 279 8.77 -5.21 3.87
C SER A 279 7.78 -5.16 5.04
N PHE A 280 6.69 -5.92 4.94
CA PHE A 280 5.80 -6.10 6.08
C PHE A 280 6.55 -6.70 7.28
N ASN A 281 6.17 -6.28 8.49
CA ASN A 281 6.81 -6.60 9.77
C ASN A 281 8.31 -6.22 9.89
N TYR A 282 8.82 -5.34 9.03
CA TYR A 282 10.19 -4.85 9.16
C TYR A 282 10.35 -4.03 10.45
N ASP A 283 11.29 -4.44 11.30
CA ASP A 283 11.82 -3.65 12.39
C ASP A 283 13.34 -3.89 12.50
N PRO A 284 14.17 -2.83 12.56
CA PRO A 284 15.62 -2.96 12.50
C PRO A 284 16.23 -3.62 13.74
N ASN A 285 15.49 -3.78 14.84
CA ASN A 285 16.01 -4.30 16.11
C ASN A 285 15.45 -5.70 16.42
N VAL A 286 14.13 -5.85 16.35
CA VAL A 286 13.40 -7.03 16.82
C VAL A 286 12.50 -7.64 15.75
N GLY A 287 12.53 -7.11 14.52
CA GLY A 287 11.72 -7.59 13.42
C GLY A 287 12.12 -9.01 13.00
N LEU A 288 11.12 -9.76 12.53
CA LEU A 288 11.31 -11.05 11.86
C LEU A 288 10.71 -10.92 10.47
N GLN A 289 11.51 -11.22 9.45
CA GLN A 289 11.05 -11.30 8.07
C GLN A 289 9.89 -12.30 7.98
N LEU A 290 8.76 -11.91 7.42
CA LEU A 290 7.64 -12.84 7.26
C LEU A 290 7.93 -13.87 6.18
N SER A 291 7.63 -15.13 6.46
CA SER A 291 7.73 -16.23 5.51
C SER A 291 6.46 -16.35 4.64
N ASN A 292 6.55 -17.10 3.54
CA ASN A 292 5.52 -17.29 2.51
C ASN A 292 4.97 -15.98 1.90
N GLN A 293 5.85 -14.99 1.71
CA GLN A 293 5.50 -13.74 1.06
C GLN A 293 5.84 -13.82 -0.43
N ASP A 294 4.92 -13.39 -1.28
CA ASP A 294 5.17 -13.19 -2.71
C ASP A 294 4.34 -12.01 -3.18
N TYR A 295 4.98 -10.84 -3.29
CA TYR A 295 4.28 -9.64 -3.73
C TYR A 295 5.18 -8.66 -4.48
N SER A 296 4.55 -7.92 -5.40
CA SER A 296 5.22 -6.82 -6.10
C SER A 296 5.07 -5.51 -5.34
N ILE A 297 6.15 -4.73 -5.34
CA ILE A 297 6.20 -3.34 -4.91
C ILE A 297 6.50 -2.50 -6.14
N CYS A 298 5.67 -1.48 -6.38
CA CYS A 298 5.72 -0.70 -7.60
C CYS A 298 5.92 0.77 -7.28
N ILE A 299 6.70 1.45 -8.11
CA ILE A 299 6.97 2.88 -8.00
C ILE A 299 6.52 3.54 -9.29
N ARG A 300 5.61 4.51 -9.20
CA ARG A 300 5.15 5.28 -10.35
C ARG A 300 6.33 6.04 -10.97
N MET A 301 6.58 5.79 -12.23
CA MET A 301 7.58 6.55 -12.98
C MET A 301 7.14 8.01 -13.12
N GLU A 302 8.01 8.94 -12.72
CA GLU A 302 7.79 10.37 -12.96
C GLU A 302 8.30 10.76 -14.36
N ARG A 303 7.71 11.81 -14.94
CA ARG A 303 8.13 12.29 -16.26
C ARG A 303 9.60 12.71 -16.25
N ASN A 304 10.32 12.39 -17.32
CA ASN A 304 11.75 12.65 -17.49
C ASN A 304 12.68 11.89 -16.52
N PHE A 305 12.22 10.77 -15.95
CA PHE A 305 13.06 9.84 -15.20
C PHE A 305 13.22 8.52 -15.96
N CYS A 306 14.46 8.03 -16.04
CA CYS A 306 14.82 6.88 -16.88
C CYS A 306 15.49 5.73 -16.11
N GLY A 307 15.76 5.90 -14.82
CA GLY A 307 16.22 4.85 -13.94
C GLY A 307 15.80 5.10 -12.51
N ILE A 308 16.10 4.16 -11.63
CA ILE A 308 15.80 4.23 -10.22
C ILE A 308 16.98 3.65 -9.43
N GLN A 309 17.39 4.37 -8.40
CA GLN A 309 18.44 3.95 -7.48
C GLN A 309 17.80 3.62 -6.14
N TYR A 310 18.21 2.49 -5.57
CA TYR A 310 17.83 2.02 -4.25
C TYR A 310 19.03 2.02 -3.33
N MET A 311 18.80 2.33 -2.06
CA MET A 311 19.81 2.33 -1.00
C MET A 311 19.16 1.89 0.30
N ILE A 312 19.92 1.25 1.19
CA ILE A 312 19.40 0.90 2.51
C ILE A 312 18.96 2.14 3.28
N CYS A 313 17.99 1.97 4.17
CA CYS A 313 17.64 2.99 5.14
C CYS A 313 18.81 3.22 6.12
N ASP A 314 18.81 4.38 6.78
CA ASP A 314 19.71 4.61 7.90
C ASP A 314 19.06 4.03 9.16
N ASP A 315 19.62 2.96 9.73
CA ASP A 315 19.04 2.31 10.92
C ASP A 315 19.33 3.05 12.25
N GLY A 316 19.66 4.34 12.22
CA GLY A 316 20.01 5.11 13.42
C GLY A 316 21.26 4.62 14.17
N ALA A 317 21.86 3.50 13.76
CA ALA A 317 23.08 2.94 14.32
C ALA A 317 24.32 3.53 13.61
N THR A 318 24.65 4.78 13.94
CA THR A 318 25.99 5.38 13.79
C THR A 318 26.70 5.18 12.44
N SER A 319 26.35 6.00 11.45
CA SER A 319 27.27 6.40 10.38
C SER A 319 28.06 7.65 10.81
N SER A 320 28.79 7.57 11.93
CA SER A 320 29.80 8.59 12.26
C SER A 320 31.07 8.34 11.43
N THR A 321 30.99 8.61 10.13
CA THR A 321 32.17 8.84 9.29
C THR A 321 31.81 9.88 8.22
N ASN A 322 32.09 11.13 8.58
CA ASN A 322 32.46 12.26 7.74
C ASN A 322 31.43 12.84 6.76
N ALA A 323 30.70 13.89 7.19
CA ALA A 323 30.60 15.16 6.45
C ALA A 323 29.90 16.25 7.31
N ALA A 324 30.63 17.37 7.52
CA ALA A 324 30.20 18.72 7.95
C ALA A 324 29.35 18.81 9.25
N THR A 325 29.72 19.57 10.30
CA THR A 325 29.88 21.03 10.28
C THR A 325 30.40 21.53 11.64
N SER A 326 31.12 22.65 11.62
CA SER A 326 31.18 23.73 12.64
C SER A 326 31.75 23.46 14.04
N ILE A 327 32.98 23.95 14.24
CA ILE A 327 33.41 24.92 15.27
C ILE A 327 32.42 25.09 16.46
N ALA A 328 32.67 24.40 17.58
CA ALA A 328 32.57 24.90 18.95
C ALA A 328 32.78 23.76 19.96
N ALA A 329 34.00 23.63 20.48
CA ALA A 329 34.33 23.23 21.87
C ALA A 329 35.77 22.69 21.92
N MET A 330 36.69 23.58 22.30
CA MET A 330 38.04 23.27 22.71
C MET A 330 38.04 22.62 24.11
N GLN A 331 38.93 21.63 24.29
CA GLN A 331 39.72 21.34 25.52
C GLN A 331 38.92 20.81 26.73
N GLN A 332 39.28 19.79 27.51
CA GLN A 332 40.51 19.09 27.91
C GLN A 332 39.99 17.87 28.74
N GLN A 333 40.45 16.62 28.64
CA GLN A 333 41.65 16.07 29.27
C GLN A 333 41.76 14.59 28.88
N GLN A 334 42.99 14.16 28.57
CA GLN A 334 43.38 12.77 28.32
C GLN A 334 43.78 12.07 29.63
N GLN A 335 43.80 10.73 29.54
CA GLN A 335 44.56 9.76 30.36
C GLN A 335 43.86 9.13 31.57
N GLN A 336 43.12 8.05 31.29
CA GLN A 336 43.36 6.73 31.91
C GLN A 336 43.18 5.65 30.84
N GLN A 337 44.29 5.21 30.27
CA GLN A 337 44.36 4.01 29.42
C GLN A 337 44.67 2.80 30.30
N GLN A 338 44.23 1.63 29.79
CA GLN A 338 44.69 0.27 30.13
C GLN A 338 44.05 -0.40 31.35
N GLN A 339 42.84 -0.94 31.16
CA GLN A 339 42.54 -2.38 31.31
C GLN A 339 41.04 -2.62 31.13
N GLN A 340 40.63 -2.91 29.90
CA GLN A 340 39.49 -3.79 29.55
C GLN A 340 39.47 -3.94 28.02
N GLN A 341 40.48 -4.65 27.51
CA GLN A 341 40.30 -5.41 26.27
C GLN A 341 39.49 -6.66 26.63
N GLN A 342 38.58 -7.04 25.73
CA GLN A 342 37.69 -8.21 25.77
C GLN A 342 36.33 -8.02 26.45
N GLN A 343 35.54 -7.09 25.90
CA GLN A 343 34.18 -7.42 25.42
C GLN A 343 33.69 -6.26 24.55
N GLN A 344 34.14 -6.23 23.29
CA GLN A 344 33.22 -5.77 22.25
C GLN A 344 32.12 -6.83 22.19
N GLN A 345 31.10 -6.68 23.05
CA GLN A 345 29.79 -7.14 22.63
C GLN A 345 29.49 -6.28 21.41
N GLN A 346 29.70 -6.89 20.24
CA GLN A 346 29.27 -6.35 18.97
C GLN A 346 27.81 -5.96 19.17
N LEU A 347 27.50 -4.67 19.37
CA LEU A 347 26.15 -4.22 19.08
C LEU A 347 25.96 -4.60 17.62
N PRO A 348 25.01 -5.50 17.29
CA PRO A 348 24.81 -5.88 15.91
C PRO A 348 24.54 -4.58 15.17
N ARG A 349 25.39 -4.25 14.20
CA ARG A 349 25.04 -3.17 13.26
C ARG A 349 23.73 -3.63 12.65
N SER A 350 22.63 -2.99 13.04
CA SER A 350 21.36 -3.17 12.35
C SER A 350 21.64 -2.88 10.89
N SER A 351 21.42 -3.89 10.06
CA SER A 351 21.46 -3.78 8.61
C SER A 351 20.01 -3.70 8.16
N SER A 352 19.66 -2.69 7.37
CA SER A 352 18.31 -2.54 6.87
C SER A 352 17.96 -3.52 5.75
N PHE A 353 18.78 -4.54 5.54
CA PHE A 353 18.58 -5.55 4.53
C PHE A 353 19.20 -6.86 5.02
N THR A 354 18.35 -7.79 5.42
CA THR A 354 18.72 -9.16 5.79
C THR A 354 17.61 -10.09 5.32
N LEU A 355 17.90 -10.91 4.30
CA LEU A 355 16.92 -11.79 3.67
C LEU A 355 17.32 -13.26 3.67
N SER A 356 18.61 -13.59 3.74
CA SER A 356 19.04 -15.00 3.71
C SER A 356 20.34 -15.24 4.47
N GLY A 357 20.44 -16.43 5.02
CA GLY A 357 21.57 -16.91 5.81
C GLY A 357 21.46 -16.58 7.31
N ASN A 358 22.56 -16.86 8.02
CA ASN A 358 22.63 -16.58 9.46
C ASN A 358 23.17 -15.16 9.70
N THR A 359 22.25 -14.21 9.87
CA THR A 359 22.56 -12.80 10.07
C THR A 359 22.66 -12.40 11.56
N LEU A 360 22.46 -13.34 12.49
CA LEU A 360 22.65 -13.12 13.94
C LEU A 360 24.12 -13.09 14.37
N ASN A 361 24.99 -13.82 13.67
CA ASN A 361 26.38 -14.06 14.08
C ASN A 361 27.43 -13.14 13.41
N GLY A 362 27.01 -11.98 12.90
CA GLY A 362 27.91 -10.97 12.33
C GLY A 362 27.56 -10.61 10.89
N GLN A 363 28.55 -10.10 10.14
CA GLN A 363 28.32 -9.63 8.78
C GLN A 363 28.18 -10.81 7.81
N TYR A 364 26.95 -11.06 7.35
CA TYR A 364 26.68 -12.03 6.29
C TYR A 364 26.80 -11.35 4.93
N SER A 365 27.47 -11.99 3.98
CA SER A 365 27.70 -11.39 2.66
C SER A 365 26.41 -11.32 1.85
N ALA A 366 26.32 -10.30 1.00
CA ALA A 366 25.35 -10.24 -0.08
C ALA A 366 25.54 -11.42 -1.04
N MET A 367 24.44 -11.89 -1.60
CA MET A 367 24.39 -12.94 -2.62
C MET A 367 23.46 -12.46 -3.74
N SER A 368 23.65 -13.02 -4.94
CA SER A 368 22.86 -12.65 -6.11
C SER A 368 22.45 -13.83 -6.99
N ASP A 369 21.38 -13.64 -7.76
CA ASP A 369 20.82 -14.57 -8.74
C ASP A 369 20.67 -16.00 -8.23
N ARG A 370 21.44 -16.95 -8.77
CA ARG A 370 21.31 -18.40 -8.49
C ARG A 370 21.70 -18.78 -7.06
N SER A 371 22.41 -17.89 -6.36
CA SER A 371 22.71 -18.06 -4.94
C SER A 371 21.50 -17.71 -4.05
N CYS A 372 20.51 -17.01 -4.59
CA CYS A 372 19.29 -16.61 -3.90
C CYS A 372 18.12 -17.55 -4.26
N GLN A 373 18.07 -18.70 -3.59
CA GLN A 373 17.12 -19.77 -3.90
C GLN A 373 15.84 -19.70 -3.09
N ASN A 374 15.95 -19.33 -1.81
CA ASN A 374 14.83 -19.33 -0.87
C ASN A 374 14.21 -17.93 -0.84
N ASP A 375 14.94 -17.00 -0.23
CA ASP A 375 14.46 -15.66 0.03
C ASP A 375 15.22 -14.63 -0.80
N TRP A 376 14.51 -13.69 -1.42
CA TRP A 376 15.13 -12.70 -2.28
C TRP A 376 14.25 -11.49 -2.57
N LEU A 377 14.95 -10.40 -2.87
CA LEU A 377 14.36 -9.24 -3.50
C LEU A 377 14.80 -9.20 -4.96
N LEU A 378 13.84 -9.22 -5.88
CA LEU A 378 14.09 -9.07 -7.31
C LEU A 378 14.02 -7.60 -7.69
N ILE A 379 15.12 -7.11 -8.22
CA ILE A 379 15.24 -5.81 -8.86
C ILE A 379 15.70 -6.08 -10.29
N PRO A 380 14.86 -5.86 -11.32
CA PRO A 380 15.23 -6.26 -12.67
C PRO A 380 16.49 -5.56 -13.16
N CYS A 381 17.47 -6.32 -13.64
CA CYS A 381 18.78 -5.82 -14.08
C CYS A 381 19.39 -4.76 -13.14
N ALA A 382 19.59 -5.17 -11.89
CA ALA A 382 20.23 -4.40 -10.84
C ALA A 382 21.75 -4.36 -11.02
N ALA A 383 22.36 -3.19 -10.81
CA ALA A 383 23.81 -3.01 -10.79
C ALA A 383 24.25 -2.05 -9.68
N ASN A 384 25.43 -2.23 -9.11
CA ASN A 384 25.99 -1.26 -8.15
C ASN A 384 26.16 0.14 -8.80
N SER A 385 25.70 1.18 -8.11
CA SER A 385 25.79 2.57 -8.57
C SER A 385 27.24 3.00 -8.76
N GLY A 386 27.51 3.84 -9.77
CA GLY A 386 28.86 4.27 -10.15
C GLY A 386 29.50 3.45 -11.28
N ARG A 387 28.94 2.30 -11.66
CA ARG A 387 29.29 1.63 -12.92
C ARG A 387 28.37 2.15 -14.04
N LEU A 388 28.84 3.13 -14.81
CA LEU A 388 28.08 3.71 -15.93
C LEU A 388 27.93 2.72 -17.11
N PRO A 389 26.81 2.79 -17.87
CA PRO A 389 26.47 1.88 -18.95
C PRO A 389 27.29 2.21 -20.21
N GLY A 390 28.52 1.72 -20.27
CA GLY A 390 29.39 1.85 -21.45
C GLY A 390 30.04 0.54 -21.89
N SER A 391 30.00 -0.49 -21.05
CA SER A 391 30.49 -1.83 -21.34
C SER A 391 29.52 -2.80 -20.69
N GLN A 392 29.08 -3.81 -21.43
CA GLN A 392 28.21 -4.93 -21.02
C GLN A 392 28.17 -5.08 -19.49
N VAL A 393 27.23 -4.41 -18.81
CA VAL A 393 27.18 -4.45 -17.34
C VAL A 393 26.58 -5.79 -16.98
N PRO A 394 27.31 -6.71 -16.32
CA PRO A 394 26.66 -7.85 -15.71
C PRO A 394 25.73 -7.29 -14.63
N CYS A 395 24.44 -7.25 -14.91
CA CYS A 395 23.42 -6.95 -13.93
C CYS A 395 22.84 -8.27 -13.40
N VAL A 396 22.29 -8.20 -12.20
CA VAL A 396 21.65 -9.34 -11.51
C VAL A 396 20.17 -9.02 -11.35
N ASP A 397 19.34 -10.03 -11.22
CA ASP A 397 17.91 -9.84 -10.96
C ASP A 397 17.58 -10.05 -9.49
N ARG A 398 18.19 -11.05 -8.83
CA ARG A 398 17.87 -11.37 -7.42
C ARG A 398 18.99 -10.92 -6.49
N LEU A 399 18.61 -10.33 -5.37
CA LEU A 399 19.51 -9.95 -4.28
C LEU A 399 19.02 -10.57 -2.97
N CYS A 400 19.94 -11.12 -2.19
CA CYS A 400 19.68 -11.71 -0.88
C CYS A 400 20.95 -11.68 -0.01
N GLY A 401 20.92 -12.28 1.17
CA GLY A 401 22.03 -12.26 2.13
C GLY A 401 21.86 -11.21 3.23
N GLY A 402 22.97 -10.83 3.87
CA GLY A 402 22.98 -9.87 5.00
C GLY A 402 23.37 -8.43 4.65
N ALA A 403 23.60 -8.15 3.36
CA ALA A 403 23.94 -6.82 2.86
C ALA A 403 23.26 -6.59 1.50
N PHE A 404 22.95 -5.33 1.20
CA PHE A 404 22.33 -4.93 -0.06
C PHE A 404 23.40 -4.60 -1.10
N ASN A 405 23.76 -5.55 -1.95
CA ASN A 405 24.82 -5.41 -2.95
C ASN A 405 24.61 -6.39 -4.11
N THR A 406 24.98 -6.02 -5.34
CA THR A 406 24.91 -6.93 -6.50
C THR A 406 26.10 -7.89 -6.59
N GLU A 407 27.15 -7.67 -5.80
CA GLU A 407 28.37 -8.47 -5.72
C GLU A 407 28.55 -9.03 -4.29
N ALA A 408 29.29 -10.13 -4.17
CA ALA A 408 29.57 -10.74 -2.86
C ALA A 408 30.36 -9.77 -1.97
N SER A 409 29.70 -9.19 -0.97
CA SER A 409 30.24 -8.16 -0.09
C SER A 409 29.48 -8.15 1.22
N VAL A 410 30.20 -7.88 2.32
CA VAL A 410 29.60 -7.62 3.65
C VAL A 410 29.13 -6.17 3.83
N ASN A 411 29.42 -5.31 2.86
CA ASN A 411 29.03 -3.91 2.85
C ASN A 411 27.93 -3.66 1.83
N SER A 412 26.85 -3.05 2.28
CA SER A 412 25.77 -2.56 1.43
C SER A 412 26.25 -1.39 0.56
N THR A 413 25.66 -1.27 -0.62
CA THR A 413 25.90 -0.16 -1.55
C THR A 413 24.59 0.28 -2.17
N SER A 414 24.62 1.37 -2.93
CA SER A 414 23.47 1.76 -3.74
C SER A 414 23.40 0.91 -5.00
N VAL A 415 22.19 0.50 -5.37
CA VAL A 415 21.92 -0.31 -6.56
C VAL A 415 21.00 0.46 -7.51
N ILE A 416 21.33 0.47 -8.80
CA ILE A 416 20.55 1.14 -9.85
C ILE A 416 19.93 0.12 -10.79
N SER A 417 18.71 0.41 -11.26
CA SER A 417 18.05 -0.27 -12.38
C SER A 417 17.47 0.75 -13.35
N THR A 418 17.50 0.42 -14.65
CA THR A 418 16.86 1.20 -15.72
C THR A 418 15.69 0.48 -16.37
N VAL A 419 15.30 -0.68 -15.82
CA VAL A 419 14.19 -1.48 -16.35
C VAL A 419 12.88 -0.82 -15.97
N LYS A 420 11.97 -0.74 -16.95
CA LYS A 420 10.67 -0.07 -16.83
C LYS A 420 9.55 -1.11 -17.04
N PRO A 421 8.43 -1.04 -16.30
CA PRO A 421 8.15 -0.12 -15.19
C PRO A 421 9.03 -0.42 -13.95
N PHE A 422 9.16 0.56 -13.04
CA PHE A 422 9.88 0.37 -11.78
C PHE A 422 9.07 -0.52 -10.83
N ARG A 423 9.34 -1.82 -10.90
CA ARG A 423 8.70 -2.87 -10.11
C ARG A 423 9.77 -3.77 -9.51
N ILE A 424 9.67 -4.02 -8.22
CA ILE A 424 10.47 -5.00 -7.49
C ILE A 424 9.55 -6.09 -6.95
N VAL A 425 10.06 -7.31 -6.81
CA VAL A 425 9.29 -8.44 -6.28
C VAL A 425 9.99 -8.97 -5.04
N PHE A 426 9.24 -9.10 -3.95
CA PHE A 426 9.75 -9.70 -2.72
C PHE A 426 9.18 -11.10 -2.58
N HIS A 427 10.07 -12.07 -2.38
CA HIS A 427 9.74 -13.47 -2.26
C HIS A 427 10.41 -14.08 -1.02
N THR A 428 9.65 -14.84 -0.25
CA THR A 428 10.14 -15.65 0.87
C THR A 428 9.50 -17.02 0.85
N ASP A 429 10.27 -18.05 1.17
CA ASP A 429 9.75 -19.39 1.32
C ASP A 429 9.16 -19.60 2.73
N GLY A 430 8.84 -20.85 3.08
CA GLY A 430 8.25 -21.20 4.38
C GLY A 430 9.22 -21.81 5.39
N THR A 431 10.52 -21.84 5.10
CA THR A 431 11.52 -22.59 5.88
C THR A 431 12.76 -21.76 6.19
N GLU A 432 12.88 -21.36 7.44
CA GLU A 432 14.02 -20.57 7.90
C GLU A 432 15.04 -21.47 8.62
N ALA A 433 14.57 -22.22 9.62
CA ALA A 433 15.43 -23.12 10.36
C ALA A 433 15.93 -24.32 9.52
N PRO A 434 17.19 -24.78 9.72
CA PRO A 434 18.17 -24.35 10.72
C PRO A 434 19.27 -23.42 10.16
N THR A 435 19.09 -22.86 8.96
CA THR A 435 20.18 -22.17 8.25
C THR A 435 19.91 -20.69 8.01
N ASP A 436 18.63 -20.32 7.99
CA ASP A 436 18.17 -18.96 7.80
C ASP A 436 17.67 -18.41 9.13
N PHE A 437 18.43 -17.47 9.72
CA PHE A 437 18.12 -16.95 11.05
C PHE A 437 18.61 -15.52 11.20
N GLY A 438 17.80 -14.69 11.86
CA GLY A 438 18.10 -13.29 12.14
C GLY A 438 17.65 -12.30 11.07
N ASN A 439 16.99 -12.79 10.02
CA ASN A 439 16.50 -11.93 8.96
C ASN A 439 15.34 -11.07 9.42
N ARG A 440 15.40 -9.79 9.05
CA ARG A 440 14.46 -8.74 9.48
C ARG A 440 13.65 -8.23 8.29
N GLY A 441 13.96 -8.68 7.08
CA GLY A 441 13.40 -8.15 5.85
C GLY A 441 14.25 -6.99 5.33
N PHE A 442 13.58 -5.95 4.81
CA PHE A 442 14.29 -4.80 4.28
C PHE A 442 13.59 -3.46 4.49
N CYS A 443 14.40 -2.41 4.55
CA CYS A 443 14.03 -1.02 4.37
C CYS A 443 14.97 -0.39 3.33
N LEU A 444 14.39 0.12 2.25
CA LEU A 444 15.11 0.78 1.16
C LEU A 444 14.56 2.18 0.94
N ASN A 445 15.44 3.17 0.81
CA ASN A 445 15.11 4.43 0.17
C ASN A 445 15.29 4.28 -1.34
N TYR A 446 14.40 4.88 -2.13
CA TYR A 446 14.54 4.97 -3.58
C TYR A 446 14.64 6.43 -4.04
N VAL A 447 15.37 6.66 -5.12
CA VAL A 447 15.45 7.93 -5.84
C VAL A 447 15.46 7.66 -7.33
N GLN A 448 14.45 8.17 -8.04
CA GLN A 448 14.39 8.12 -9.49
C GLN A 448 15.51 8.98 -10.08
N GLN A 449 16.17 8.45 -11.11
CA GLN A 449 17.26 9.09 -11.82
C GLN A 449 16.75 9.78 -13.08
N PRO A 450 17.03 11.09 -13.27
CA PRO A 450 16.56 11.82 -14.44
C PRO A 450 17.16 11.22 -15.72
N CYS A 451 16.42 11.30 -16.82
CA CYS A 451 16.92 10.91 -18.12
C CYS A 451 18.14 11.74 -18.49
N THR A 452 19.19 11.08 -18.97
CA THR A 452 20.41 11.73 -19.48
C THR A 452 20.81 11.09 -20.80
N MET A 453 21.82 11.64 -21.48
CA MET A 453 22.34 10.98 -22.70
C MET A 453 22.80 9.53 -22.45
N LYS A 454 23.21 9.21 -21.22
CA LYS A 454 23.67 7.88 -20.78
C LYS A 454 22.57 7.02 -20.14
N LEU A 455 21.40 7.59 -19.84
CA LEU A 455 20.31 6.93 -19.12
C LEU A 455 19.00 7.22 -19.87
N ARG A 456 18.57 6.28 -20.72
CA ARG A 456 17.43 6.46 -21.64
C ARG A 456 16.20 5.65 -21.25
#